data_AF-A0A1I1E8J7-F1
#
_entry.id   AF-A0A1I1E8J7-F1
#
_cell.length_a   1.000
_cell.length_b   1.000
_cell.length_c   1.000
_cell.angle_alpha   90.00
_cell.angle_beta   90.00
_cell.angle_gamma   90.00
#
_symmetry.space_group_name_H-M   'P 1'
#
loop_
_entity.id
_entity.type
_entity.pdbx_description
1 polymer ?
#
loop_
_entity_poly.entity_id
_entity_poly.type
_entity_poly.pdbx_seq_one_letter_code
_entity_poly.pdbx_strand_id
1 'polypeptide(L)'
;MKHFILGSLSGLVAGGLYGLIKTPRSGKENQQALKNYADETSENLQDVSDKVSDLKDSINQLKAEVSFVQNDVMDEMTLIAKEFQHEAEPRLRRIQEKTEKIQAAVQETTDSVNY
;
A
#
# COMPACT_ATOMS: atom_id res chain seq x y z
N MET A 1 10.10 10.00 9.47
CA MET A 1 9.48 8.65 9.43
C MET A 1 8.51 8.42 8.27
N LYS A 2 7.64 9.38 7.87
CA LYS A 2 6.66 9.21 6.77
C LYS A 2 7.29 8.82 5.41
N HIS A 3 8.47 9.34 5.09
CA HIS A 3 9.20 9.00 3.86
C HIS A 3 9.93 7.65 3.93
N PHE A 4 10.15 7.12 5.14
CA PHE A 4 10.98 5.94 5.34
C PHE A 4 10.26 4.66 4.90
N ILE A 5 9.05 4.39 5.41
CA ILE A 5 8.29 3.18 5.04
C ILE A 5 8.01 3.15 3.53
N LEU A 6 7.59 4.29 2.98
CA LEU A 6 7.29 4.43 1.55
C LEU A 6 8.55 4.33 0.68
N GLY A 7 9.67 4.92 1.11
CA GLY A 7 10.95 4.79 0.42
C GLY A 7 11.49 3.37 0.49
N SER A 8 11.30 2.67 1.61
CA SER A 8 11.69 1.28 1.79
C SER A 8 10.91 0.35 0.87
N LEU A 9 9.59 0.54 0.73
CA LEU A 9 8.76 -0.25 -0.20
C LEU A 9 9.23 -0.09 -1.64
N SER A 10 9.37 1.16 -2.12
CA SER A 10 9.88 1.41 -3.47
C SER A 10 11.31 0.89 -3.66
N GLY A 11 12.16 1.01 -2.64
CA GLY A 11 13.54 0.54 -2.68
C GLY A 11 13.66 -0.98 -2.71
N LEU A 12 12.82 -1.71 -1.96
CA LEU A 12 12.74 -3.16 -2.01
C LEU A 12 12.27 -3.64 -3.37
N VAL A 13 11.25 -3.01 -3.94
CA VAL A 13 10.72 -3.34 -5.27
C VAL A 13 11.77 -3.09 -6.36
N ALA A 14 12.34 -1.89 -6.39
CA ALA A 14 13.36 -1.54 -7.37
C ALA A 14 14.63 -2.40 -7.20
N GLY A 15 15.04 -2.69 -5.97
CA GLY A 15 16.17 -3.54 -5.67
C GLY A 15 15.95 -4.99 -6.08
N GLY A 16 14.74 -5.53 -5.88
CA GLY A 16 14.36 -6.87 -6.33
C GLY A 16 14.38 -6.99 -7.85
N LEU A 17 13.77 -6.04 -8.56
CA LEU A 17 13.82 -5.98 -10.02
C LEU A 17 15.26 -5.89 -10.53
N TYR A 18 16.07 -4.98 -9.97
CA TYR A 18 17.49 -4.84 -10.33
C TYR A 18 18.29 -6.12 -10.08
N GLY A 19 18.04 -6.78 -8.93
CA GLY A 19 18.68 -8.04 -8.57
C GLY A 19 18.34 -9.16 -9.54
N LEU A 20 17.06 -9.31 -9.90
CA LEU A 20 16.62 -10.30 -10.88
C LEU A 20 17.27 -10.06 -12.24
N ILE A 21 17.22 -8.82 -12.75
CA ILE A 21 17.84 -8.44 -14.04
C ILE A 21 19.34 -8.72 -14.06
N LYS A 22 20.05 -8.48 -12.96
CA LYS A 22 21.52 -8.65 -12.88
C LYS A 22 21.96 -10.09 -12.62
N THR A 23 21.06 -10.96 -12.18
CA THR A 23 21.42 -12.35 -11.86
C THR A 23 21.70 -13.13 -13.16
N PRO A 24 22.82 -13.89 -13.26
CA PRO A 24 23.12 -14.68 -14.45
C PRO A 24 22.18 -15.88 -14.56
N ARG A 25 21.09 -15.72 -15.32
CA ARG A 25 20.09 -16.76 -15.65
C ARG A 25 19.90 -16.83 -17.16
N SER A 26 19.33 -17.93 -17.66
CA SER A 26 18.86 -17.95 -19.05
C SER A 26 17.71 -16.94 -19.24
N GLY A 27 17.54 -16.40 -20.45
CA GLY A 27 16.52 -15.37 -20.71
C GLY A 27 15.10 -15.82 -20.35
N LYS A 28 14.76 -17.08 -20.63
CA LYS A 28 13.45 -17.68 -20.27
C LYS A 28 13.27 -17.81 -18.77
N GLU A 29 14.29 -18.27 -18.05
CA GLU A 29 14.23 -18.35 -16.59
C GLU A 29 14.14 -16.97 -15.95
N ASN A 30 14.81 -15.97 -16.52
CA ASN A 30 14.75 -14.60 -16.01
C ASN A 30 13.39 -13.96 -16.25
N GLN A 31 12.79 -14.16 -17.43
CA GLN A 31 11.41 -13.75 -17.73
C GLN A 31 10.42 -14.36 -16.74
N GLN A 32 10.51 -15.67 -16.49
CA GLN A 32 9.63 -16.33 -15.53
C GLN A 32 9.84 -15.81 -14.09
N ALA A 33 11.09 -15.58 -13.69
CA ALA A 33 11.41 -15.05 -12.37
C ALA A 33 10.89 -13.62 -12.18
N LEU A 34 11.01 -12.76 -13.20
CA LEU A 34 10.46 -11.40 -13.18
C LEU A 34 8.94 -11.42 -13.11
N LYS A 35 8.28 -12.28 -13.89
CA LYS A 35 6.83 -12.44 -13.84
C LYS A 35 6.35 -12.87 -12.45
N ASN A 36 6.94 -13.91 -11.88
CA ASN A 36 6.56 -14.38 -10.54
C ASN A 36 6.76 -13.29 -9.49
N TYR A 37 7.89 -12.56 -9.57
CA TYR A 37 8.16 -11.45 -8.66
C TYR A 37 7.15 -10.32 -8.80
N ALA A 38 6.75 -10.01 -10.03
CA ALA A 38 5.76 -8.98 -10.31
C ALA A 38 4.36 -9.35 -9.82
N ASP A 39 3.96 -10.61 -10.03
CA ASP A 39 2.69 -11.16 -9.54
C ASP A 39 2.65 -11.10 -7.99
N GLU A 40 3.69 -11.63 -7.32
CA GLU A 40 3.79 -11.60 -5.85
C GLU A 40 3.86 -10.16 -5.31
N THR A 41 4.59 -9.27 -5.97
CA THR A 41 4.66 -7.86 -5.56
C THR A 41 3.31 -7.18 -5.72
N SER A 42 2.58 -7.48 -6.80
CA SER A 42 1.25 -6.94 -7.07
C SER A 42 0.24 -7.38 -6.00
N GLU A 43 0.25 -8.65 -5.61
CA GLU A 43 -0.58 -9.17 -4.51
C GLU A 43 -0.27 -8.46 -3.19
N ASN A 44 1.01 -8.33 -2.83
CA ASN A 44 1.41 -7.62 -1.62
C ASN A 44 1.02 -6.14 -1.62
N LEU A 45 1.05 -5.48 -2.78
CA LEU A 45 0.62 -4.08 -2.92
C LEU A 45 -0.91 -3.96 -2.82
N GLN A 46 -1.65 -4.92 -3.37
CA GLN A 46 -3.10 -5.03 -3.22
C GLN A 46 -3.48 -5.13 -1.73
N ASP A 47 -2.81 -6.02 -0.98
CA ASP A 47 -3.02 -6.17 0.48
C ASP A 47 -2.80 -4.86 1.25
N VAL A 48 -1.82 -4.04 0.83
CA VAL A 48 -1.59 -2.72 1.44
C VAL A 48 -2.75 -1.78 1.15
N SER A 49 -3.26 -1.78 -0.09
CA SER A 49 -4.42 -0.98 -0.48
C SER A 49 -5.67 -1.37 0.33
N ASP A 50 -5.90 -2.68 0.48
CA ASP A 50 -7.05 -3.22 1.20
C ASP A 50 -6.98 -2.84 2.68
N LYS A 51 -5.82 -3.00 3.34
CA LYS A 51 -5.62 -2.55 4.74
C LYS A 51 -5.81 -1.04 4.92
N VAL A 52 -5.50 -0.23 3.90
CA VAL A 52 -5.78 1.21 3.92
C VAL A 52 -7.29 1.47 3.85
N SER A 53 -8.03 0.69 3.05
CA SER A 53 -9.49 0.76 2.99
C SER A 53 -10.12 0.34 4.32
N ASP A 54 -9.73 -0.82 4.84
CA ASP A 54 -10.23 -1.38 6.10
C ASP A 54 -10.05 -0.40 7.27
N LEU A 55 -8.92 0.28 7.32
CA LEU A 55 -8.67 1.28 8.35
C LEU A 55 -9.61 2.50 8.21
N LYS A 56 -9.87 2.98 6.99
CA LYS A 56 -10.85 4.06 6.77
C LYS A 56 -12.24 3.62 7.23
N ASP A 57 -12.63 2.40 6.87
CA ASP A 57 -13.95 1.85 7.22
C ASP A 57 -14.09 1.65 8.73
N SER A 58 -13.05 1.14 9.40
CA SER A 58 -13.03 0.98 10.86
C SER A 58 -13.18 2.31 11.59
N ILE A 59 -12.54 3.38 11.10
CA ILE A 59 -12.69 4.73 11.67
C ILE A 59 -14.13 5.24 11.48
N ASN A 60 -14.72 5.01 10.32
CA ASN A 60 -16.09 5.42 10.02
C ASN A 60 -17.10 4.64 10.88
N GLN A 61 -16.90 3.34 11.05
CA GLN A 61 -17.72 2.49 11.91
C GLN A 61 -17.65 2.93 13.37
N LEU A 62 -16.44 3.19 13.88
CA LEU A 62 -16.25 3.72 15.23
C LEU A 62 -17.07 4.99 15.45
N LYS A 63 -16.97 5.96 14.52
CA LYS A 63 -17.74 7.21 14.57
C LYS A 63 -19.26 6.98 14.58
N ALA A 64 -19.75 6.02 13.80
CA ALA A 64 -21.17 5.70 13.75
C ALA A 64 -21.64 5.08 15.09
N GLU A 65 -20.86 4.16 15.66
CA GLU A 65 -21.21 3.47 16.91
C GLU A 65 -21.23 4.40 18.13
N VAL A 66 -20.24 5.30 18.27
CA VAL A 66 -20.23 6.26 19.40
C VAL A 66 -21.32 7.33 19.30
N SER A 67 -21.88 7.59 18.12
CA SER A 67 -22.97 8.57 17.95
C SER A 67 -24.32 8.13 18.52
N PHE A 68 -24.49 6.84 18.86
CA PHE A 68 -25.76 6.27 19.30
C PHE A 68 -26.04 6.47 20.81
N VAL A 69 -25.04 6.85 21.62
CA VAL A 69 -25.15 6.99 23.07
C VAL A 69 -24.78 8.42 23.49
N GLN A 70 -25.77 9.24 23.87
CA GLN A 70 -25.54 10.65 24.23
C GLN A 70 -25.12 10.80 25.71
N ASN A 71 -23.83 10.64 25.97
CA ASN A 71 -23.19 11.02 27.24
C ASN A 71 -21.86 11.74 26.93
N ASP A 72 -21.37 12.61 27.81
CA ASP A 72 -20.16 13.43 27.61
C ASP A 72 -18.92 12.62 27.14
N VAL A 73 -18.77 11.38 27.61
CA VAL A 73 -17.67 10.48 27.21
C VAL A 73 -17.71 10.14 25.72
N MET A 74 -18.90 10.05 25.12
CA MET A 74 -19.08 9.71 23.70
C MET A 74 -18.82 10.90 22.78
N ASP A 75 -19.08 12.12 23.25
CA ASP A 75 -18.72 13.35 22.54
C ASP A 75 -17.19 13.48 22.43
N GLU A 76 -16.47 13.20 23.52
CA GLU A 76 -15.00 13.16 23.52
C GLU A 76 -14.44 12.09 22.58
N MET A 77 -15.00 10.88 22.61
CA MET A 77 -14.61 9.79 21.69
C MET A 77 -14.86 10.15 20.22
N THR A 78 -15.99 10.81 19.94
CA THR A 78 -16.32 11.31 18.59
C THR A 78 -15.29 12.33 18.13
N LEU A 79 -14.88 13.26 19.01
CA LEU A 79 -13.85 14.25 18.72
C LEU A 79 -12.51 13.58 18.41
N ILE A 80 -12.06 12.65 19.26
CA ILE A 80 -10.81 11.89 19.07
C ILE A 80 -10.82 11.15 17.73
N ALA A 81 -11.91 10.44 17.40
CA ALA A 81 -12.04 9.73 16.13
C ALA A 81 -12.01 10.68 14.93
N LYS A 82 -12.60 11.88 15.06
CA LYS A 82 -12.59 12.91 14.02
C LYS A 82 -11.20 13.50 13.80
N GLU A 83 -10.48 13.80 14.87
CA GLU A 83 -9.09 14.29 14.80
C GLU A 83 -8.18 13.23 14.21
N PHE A 84 -8.30 11.97 14.67
CA PHE A 84 -7.55 10.86 14.10
C PHE A 84 -7.82 10.69 12.61
N GLN A 85 -9.09 10.70 12.17
CA GLN A 85 -9.43 10.64 10.74
C GLN A 85 -8.77 11.79 9.97
N HIS A 86 -8.88 13.02 10.48
CA HIS A 86 -8.33 14.21 9.83
C HIS A 86 -6.81 14.10 9.62
N GLU A 87 -6.11 13.59 10.63
CA GLU A 87 -4.66 13.39 10.54
C GLU A 87 -4.24 12.19 9.66
N ALA A 88 -5.04 11.12 9.69
CA ALA A 88 -4.75 9.86 9.02
C ALA A 88 -5.06 9.95 7.52
N GLU A 89 -6.15 10.60 7.13
CA GLU A 89 -6.61 10.75 5.75
C GLU A 89 -5.50 11.14 4.74
N PRO A 90 -4.74 12.23 4.93
CA PRO A 90 -3.68 12.59 4.00
C PRO A 90 -2.52 11.59 3.99
N ARG A 91 -2.34 10.82 5.07
CA ARG A 91 -1.32 9.75 5.13
C ARG A 91 -1.80 8.53 4.35
N LEU A 92 -3.04 8.13 4.53
CA LEU A 92 -3.68 7.00 3.85
C LEU A 92 -3.77 7.24 2.34
N ARG A 93 -4.19 8.44 1.90
CA ARG A 93 -4.19 8.83 0.48
C ARG A 93 -2.80 8.69 -0.15
N ARG A 94 -1.76 9.21 0.52
CA ARG A 94 -0.38 9.10 0.02
C ARG A 94 0.14 7.67 -0.05
N ILE A 95 -0.29 6.79 0.85
CA ILE A 95 0.07 5.37 0.78
C ILE A 95 -0.56 4.76 -0.46
N GLN A 96 -1.87 4.97 -0.65
CA GLN A 96 -2.62 4.44 -1.79
C GLN A 96 -2.07 4.92 -3.14
N GLU A 97 -1.85 6.23 -3.31
CA GLU A 97 -1.25 6.80 -4.52
C GLU A 97 0.14 6.23 -4.85
N LYS A 98 0.93 5.87 -3.82
CA LYS A 98 2.27 5.33 -4.02
C LYS A 98 2.23 3.83 -4.31
N THR A 99 1.36 3.09 -3.64
CA THR A 99 1.07 1.68 -3.95
C THR A 99 0.69 1.54 -5.42
N GLU A 100 -0.24 2.36 -5.91
CA GLU A 100 -0.66 2.39 -7.32
C GLU A 100 0.51 2.69 -8.27
N LYS A 101 1.37 3.67 -7.93
CA LYS A 101 2.55 4.00 -8.73
C LYS A 101 3.57 2.88 -8.78
N ILE A 102 3.82 2.20 -7.66
CA ILE A 102 4.74 1.06 -7.63
C ILE A 102 4.16 -0.08 -8.46
N GLN A 103 2.86 -0.36 -8.34
CA GLN A 103 2.21 -1.42 -9.10
C GLN A 103 2.26 -1.16 -10.60
N ALA A 104 1.98 0.07 -11.04
CA ALA A 104 2.13 0.47 -12.43
C ALA A 104 3.58 0.27 -12.94
N ALA A 105 4.58 0.67 -12.14
CA ALA A 105 5.98 0.53 -12.51
C ALA A 105 6.44 -0.94 -12.58
N VAL A 106 5.96 -1.79 -11.67
CA VAL A 106 6.20 -3.24 -11.69
C VAL A 106 5.61 -3.88 -12.94
N GLN A 107 4.37 -3.50 -13.29
CA GLN A 107 3.68 -4.01 -14.48
C GLN A 107 4.41 -3.56 -15.76
N GLU A 108 4.72 -2.28 -15.89
CA GLU A 108 5.45 -1.72 -17.04
C GLU A 108 6.82 -2.40 -17.23
N THR A 109 7.56 -2.60 -16.14
CA THR A 109 8.86 -3.29 -16.19
C THR A 109 8.69 -4.73 -16.67
N THR A 110 7.69 -5.44 -16.18
CA THR A 110 7.44 -6.84 -16.54
C THR A 110 7.03 -6.99 -18.00
N ASP A 111 6.15 -6.11 -18.48
CA ASP A 111 5.69 -6.11 -19.87
C ASP A 111 6.83 -5.79 -20.85
N SER A 112 7.76 -4.91 -20.46
CA SER A 112 8.93 -4.55 -21.28
C SER A 112 9.91 -5.71 -21.51
N VAL A 113 9.89 -6.74 -20.66
CA VAL A 113 10.79 -7.91 -20.75
C VAL A 113 10.14 -9.11 -21.45
N ASN A 114 8.81 -9.02 -21.70
CA ASN A 114 8.05 -10.02 -22.45
C ASN A 114 8.07 -9.79 -23.97
N TYR A 115 8.63 -8.67 -24.45
CA TYR A 115 8.87 -8.35 -25.87
C TYR A 115 10.33 -8.63 -26.27
#